data_AF-A0A9D4XBE1-F1
#
_entry.id   AF-A0A9D4XBE1-F1
#
_cell.length_a   1.000
_cell.length_b   1.000
_cell.length_c   1.000
_cell.angle_alpha   90.00
_cell.angle_beta   90.00
_cell.angle_gamma   90.00
#
_symmetry.space_group_name_H-M   'P 1'
#
loop_
_entity.id
_entity.type
_entity.pdbx_description
1 polymer ?
#
loop_
_entity_poly.entity_id
_entity_poly.type
_entity_poly.pdbx_seq_one_letter_code
_entity_poly.pdbx_strand_id
1 'polypeptide(L)'
;MPVGEIENVSFKLFTILYYFHVRVVFVMSCRSLYGDNARKLSERTNEVTGQYAKVCVETAKEMGVAYIDLWSKMQETDGWQKKFLRDGLHLTVDGNEVVYEEVIKVFNEAGLSADKMPLDFPHHSKIDHKNPEIAFQQNICDASL
;
A
#
# COMPACT_ATOMS: atom_id res chain seq x y z
N MET A 1 -4.23 18.34 -7.22
CA MET A 1 -3.52 18.16 -5.94
C MET A 1 -2.13 18.78 -6.06
N PRO A 2 -1.72 19.67 -5.15
CA PRO A 2 -0.38 20.26 -5.17
C PRO A 2 0.70 19.22 -4.85
N VAL A 3 1.84 19.33 -5.51
CA VAL A 3 2.97 18.38 -5.47
C VAL A 3 3.47 18.13 -4.03
N GLY A 4 3.38 19.12 -3.14
CA GLY A 4 3.82 19.01 -1.74
C GLY A 4 2.91 18.16 -0.83
N GLU A 5 1.64 17.93 -1.17
CA GLU A 5 0.79 16.99 -0.43
C GLU A 5 1.17 15.53 -0.75
N ILE A 6 1.56 15.26 -2.00
CA ILE A 6 1.94 13.93 -2.47
C ILE A 6 3.26 13.47 -1.82
N GLU A 7 4.24 14.36 -1.68
CA GLU A 7 5.52 14.03 -1.01
C GLU A 7 5.33 13.73 0.48
N ASN A 8 4.49 14.49 1.18
CA ASN A 8 4.19 14.26 2.60
C ASN A 8 3.42 12.95 2.83
N VAL A 9 2.49 12.60 1.94
CA VAL A 9 1.80 11.30 1.98
C VAL A 9 2.77 10.15 1.74
N SER A 10 3.69 10.30 0.78
CA SER A 10 4.69 9.27 0.44
C SER A 10 5.65 8.99 1.60
N PHE A 11 6.17 10.03 2.28
CA PHE A 11 7.03 9.86 3.46
C PHE A 11 6.30 9.21 4.64
N LYS A 12 5.05 9.59 4.90
CA LYS A 12 4.24 9.01 5.97
C LYS A 12 3.87 7.53 5.68
N LEU A 13 3.61 7.19 4.43
CA LEU A 13 3.33 5.81 4.01
C LEU A 13 4.56 4.91 4.21
N PHE A 14 5.76 5.41 3.94
CA PHE A 14 7.02 4.69 4.14
C PHE A 14 7.28 4.37 5.62
N THR A 15 6.97 5.31 6.52
CA THR A 15 7.05 5.09 7.97
C THR A 15 6.05 4.03 8.44
N ILE A 16 4.81 4.04 7.95
CA ILE A 16 3.80 3.03 8.34
C ILE A 16 4.22 1.62 7.89
N LEU A 17 4.74 1.47 6.67
CA LEU A 17 5.20 0.17 6.16
C LEU A 17 6.43 -0.37 6.93
N TYR A 18 7.33 0.51 7.38
CA TYR A 18 8.54 0.12 8.11
C TYR A 18 8.25 -0.25 9.58
N TYR A 19 7.33 0.45 10.26
CA TYR A 19 7.05 0.22 11.69
C TYR A 19 5.90 -0.77 11.96
N PHE A 20 4.90 -0.90 11.07
CA PHE A 20 3.67 -1.67 11.36
C PHE A 20 3.57 -3.06 10.72
N HIS A 21 4.64 -3.62 10.15
CA HIS A 21 4.63 -4.98 9.57
C HIS A 21 3.45 -5.24 8.60
N VAL A 22 3.02 -4.22 7.86
CA VAL A 22 1.96 -4.36 6.85
C VAL A 22 2.54 -5.12 5.66
N ARG A 23 2.30 -6.42 5.60
CA ARG A 23 2.75 -7.28 4.50
C ARG A 23 1.74 -7.20 3.35
N VAL A 24 2.08 -6.45 2.31
CA VAL A 24 1.32 -6.43 1.06
C VAL A 24 1.83 -7.57 0.18
N VAL A 25 1.01 -8.62 0.00
CA VAL A 25 1.33 -9.76 -0.87
C VAL A 25 0.74 -9.50 -2.25
N PHE A 26 1.60 -9.28 -3.24
CA PHE A 26 1.22 -9.17 -4.65
C PHE A 26 1.45 -10.51 -5.36
N VAL A 27 0.39 -11.15 -5.83
CA VAL A 27 0.46 -12.24 -6.81
C VAL A 27 -0.65 -11.97 -7.81
N MET A 28 -0.37 -11.83 -9.12
CA MET A 28 -1.38 -11.76 -10.19
C MET A 28 -0.85 -12.36 -11.51
N SER A 29 -1.76 -12.85 -12.37
CA SER A 29 -1.48 -13.75 -13.51
C SER A 29 -1.48 -13.07 -14.88
N CYS A 30 -0.48 -13.41 -15.72
CA CYS A 30 -0.21 -12.82 -17.04
C CYS A 30 -0.93 -13.50 -18.24
N ARG A 31 -1.91 -14.39 -18.00
CA ARG A 31 -2.49 -15.24 -19.06
C ARG A 31 -3.35 -14.51 -20.09
N SER A 32 -3.83 -13.29 -19.79
CA SER A 32 -4.71 -12.51 -20.67
C SER A 32 -4.04 -12.04 -21.97
N LEU A 33 -2.71 -12.00 -22.05
CA LEU A 33 -1.99 -11.35 -23.16
C LEU A 33 -1.24 -12.29 -24.10
N TYR A 34 -0.86 -13.50 -23.67
CA TYR A 34 0.10 -14.34 -24.40
C TYR A 34 -0.48 -15.52 -25.19
N GLY A 35 -1.79 -15.80 -25.08
CA GLY A 35 -2.44 -16.89 -25.83
C GLY A 35 -1.70 -18.23 -25.73
N ASP A 36 -1.57 -18.95 -26.86
CA ASP A 36 -0.93 -20.28 -26.94
C ASP A 36 0.59 -20.28 -26.69
N ASN A 37 1.23 -19.11 -26.61
CA ASN A 37 2.64 -18.96 -26.26
C ASN A 37 2.89 -18.93 -24.74
N ALA A 38 1.82 -18.90 -23.93
CA ALA A 38 1.93 -19.13 -22.49
C ALA A 38 2.28 -20.62 -22.25
N ARG A 39 3.39 -20.87 -21.54
CA ARG A 39 3.88 -22.22 -21.17
C ARG A 39 2.71 -23.15 -20.80
N LYS A 40 2.62 -24.33 -21.45
CA LYS A 40 1.50 -25.31 -21.41
C LYS A 40 0.95 -25.68 -20.02
N LEU A 41 1.73 -25.44 -18.96
CA LEU A 41 1.35 -25.53 -17.56
C LEU A 41 1.88 -24.26 -16.88
N SER A 42 1.17 -23.14 -17.00
CA SER A 42 1.48 -21.98 -16.18
C SER A 42 0.69 -22.12 -14.88
N GLU A 43 1.35 -22.45 -13.77
CA GLU A 43 0.79 -22.31 -12.41
C GLU A 43 0.33 -20.87 -12.12
N ARG A 44 0.74 -19.91 -12.96
CA ARG A 44 0.36 -18.50 -12.93
C ARG A 44 -0.97 -18.27 -13.65
N THR A 45 -2.07 -18.79 -13.09
CA THR A 45 -3.44 -18.45 -13.53
C THR A 45 -4.13 -17.57 -12.49
N ASN A 46 -5.18 -16.85 -12.88
CA ASN A 46 -5.92 -16.00 -11.95
C ASN A 46 -6.62 -16.83 -10.86
N GLU A 47 -7.04 -18.04 -11.19
CA GLU A 47 -7.69 -18.98 -10.28
C GLU A 47 -6.70 -19.48 -9.22
N VAL A 48 -5.47 -19.82 -9.62
CA VAL A 48 -4.41 -20.19 -8.68
C VAL A 48 -4.04 -19.01 -7.80
N THR A 49 -3.91 -17.81 -8.38
CA THR A 49 -3.71 -16.59 -7.59
C THR A 49 -4.79 -16.39 -6.52
N GLY A 50 -6.07 -16.64 -6.84
CA GLY A 50 -7.15 -16.56 -5.86
C GLY A 50 -7.00 -17.54 -4.69
N GLN A 51 -6.43 -18.73 -4.94
CA GLN A 51 -6.10 -19.68 -3.86
C GLN A 51 -5.02 -19.12 -2.92
N TYR A 52 -3.96 -18.52 -3.47
CA TYR A 52 -2.93 -17.86 -2.67
C TYR A 52 -3.49 -16.67 -1.88
N ALA A 53 -4.31 -15.83 -2.51
CA ALA A 53 -4.96 -14.69 -1.86
C ALA A 53 -5.82 -15.16 -0.68
N LYS A 54 -6.62 -16.20 -0.86
CA LYS A 54 -7.45 -16.80 0.20
C LYS A 54 -6.61 -17.26 1.39
N VAL A 55 -5.54 -18.02 1.16
CA VAL A 55 -4.65 -18.50 2.24
C VAL A 55 -3.98 -17.33 2.96
N CYS A 56 -3.56 -16.28 2.24
CA CYS A 56 -2.98 -15.08 2.85
C CYS A 56 -3.99 -14.37 3.77
N VAL A 57 -5.25 -14.24 3.32
CA VAL A 57 -6.33 -13.63 4.11
C VAL A 57 -6.65 -14.47 5.35
N GLU A 58 -6.76 -15.79 5.22
CA GLU A 58 -6.98 -16.70 6.36
C GLU A 58 -5.84 -16.61 7.37
N THR A 59 -4.60 -16.64 6.91
CA THR A 59 -3.41 -16.51 7.75
C THR A 59 -3.38 -15.14 8.48
N ALA A 60 -3.69 -14.04 7.78
CA ALA A 60 -3.73 -12.72 8.40
C ALA A 60 -4.79 -12.63 9.50
N LYS A 61 -5.96 -13.24 9.29
CA LYS A 61 -7.01 -13.35 10.31
C LYS A 61 -6.55 -14.15 11.51
N GLU A 62 -5.90 -15.29 11.31
CA GLU A 62 -5.34 -16.12 12.39
C GLU A 62 -4.29 -15.37 13.21
N MET A 63 -3.47 -14.55 12.55
CA MET A 63 -2.45 -13.74 13.20
C MET A 63 -2.99 -12.44 13.82
N GLY A 64 -4.27 -12.09 13.58
CA GLY A 64 -4.85 -10.84 14.05
C GLY A 64 -4.21 -9.59 13.43
N VAL A 65 -3.65 -9.69 12.22
CA VAL A 65 -3.04 -8.56 11.50
C VAL A 65 -3.99 -8.02 10.44
N ALA A 66 -3.90 -6.72 10.17
CA ALA A 66 -4.66 -6.09 9.10
C ALA A 66 -4.22 -6.65 7.72
N TYR A 67 -5.18 -6.77 6.80
CA TYR A 67 -4.95 -7.31 5.45
C TYR A 67 -5.81 -6.59 4.42
N ILE A 68 -5.43 -6.73 3.15
CA ILE A 68 -6.19 -6.22 2.00
C ILE A 68 -6.31 -7.34 0.97
N ASP A 69 -7.54 -7.69 0.59
CA ASP A 69 -7.81 -8.68 -0.45
C ASP A 69 -8.00 -8.00 -1.82
N LEU A 70 -6.88 -7.62 -2.42
CA LEU A 70 -6.88 -6.97 -3.74
C LEU A 70 -7.40 -7.88 -4.85
N TRP A 71 -7.20 -9.20 -4.72
CA TRP A 71 -7.65 -10.16 -5.73
C TRP A 71 -9.17 -10.15 -5.84
N SER A 72 -9.88 -10.28 -4.72
CA SER A 72 -11.34 -10.19 -4.72
C SER A 72 -11.79 -8.78 -5.15
N LYS A 73 -11.14 -7.73 -4.61
CA LYS A 73 -11.53 -6.34 -4.85
C LYS A 73 -11.49 -5.93 -6.32
N MET A 74 -10.40 -6.24 -7.01
CA MET A 74 -10.25 -5.88 -8.43
C MET A 74 -11.29 -6.57 -9.32
N GLN A 75 -11.68 -7.80 -8.98
CA GLN A 75 -12.63 -8.59 -9.76
C GLN A 75 -14.08 -8.11 -9.63
N GLU A 76 -14.40 -7.22 -8.68
CA GLU A 76 -15.70 -6.55 -8.60
C GLU A 76 -15.98 -5.65 -9.82
N THR A 77 -14.95 -5.33 -10.60
CA THR A 77 -15.07 -4.51 -11.82
C THR A 77 -15.02 -5.37 -13.08
N ASP A 78 -16.03 -5.23 -13.95
CA ASP A 78 -16.02 -5.87 -15.27
C ASP A 78 -14.83 -5.39 -16.11
N GLY A 79 -14.10 -6.34 -16.71
CA GLY A 79 -12.92 -6.04 -17.52
C GLY A 79 -11.71 -5.54 -16.73
N TRP A 80 -11.67 -5.78 -15.42
CA TRP A 80 -10.59 -5.39 -14.52
C TRP A 80 -9.18 -5.72 -15.06
N GLN A 81 -9.01 -6.81 -15.80
CA GLN A 81 -7.71 -7.22 -16.33
C GLN A 81 -7.10 -6.16 -17.24
N LYS A 82 -7.92 -5.49 -18.05
CA LYS A 82 -7.43 -4.44 -18.97
C LYS A 82 -7.45 -3.07 -18.33
N LYS A 83 -8.40 -2.83 -17.41
CA LYS A 83 -8.53 -1.55 -16.72
C LYS A 83 -7.41 -1.34 -15.71
N PHE A 84 -7.16 -2.34 -14.87
CA PHE A 84 -6.24 -2.24 -13.74
C PHE A 84 -4.85 -2.78 -14.02
N LEU A 85 -4.64 -3.58 -15.09
CA LEU A 85 -3.31 -4.11 -15.44
C LEU A 85 -2.85 -3.60 -16.80
N ARG A 86 -1.64 -3.05 -16.85
CA ARG A 86 -1.01 -2.51 -18.06
C ARG A 86 -0.56 -3.62 -19.02
N ASP A 87 0.09 -4.63 -18.46
CA ASP A 87 0.71 -5.75 -19.17
C ASP A 87 0.27 -7.10 -18.58
N GLY A 88 -0.94 -7.13 -18.01
CA GLY A 88 -1.49 -8.32 -17.37
C GLY A 88 -0.81 -8.69 -16.04
N LEU A 89 0.11 -7.85 -15.54
CA LEU A 89 0.73 -8.02 -14.23
C LEU A 89 0.90 -6.68 -13.48
N HIS A 90 1.52 -5.68 -14.11
CA HIS A 90 1.75 -4.38 -13.48
C HIS A 90 0.49 -3.53 -13.49
N LEU A 91 0.26 -2.77 -12.41
CA LEU A 91 -0.89 -1.90 -12.27
C LEU A 91 -0.85 -0.72 -13.25
N THR A 92 -2.02 -0.35 -13.76
CA THR A 92 -2.26 0.94 -14.42
C THR A 92 -2.39 2.05 -13.37
N VAL A 93 -2.65 3.29 -13.81
CA VAL A 93 -3.01 4.38 -12.90
C VAL A 93 -4.28 4.02 -12.11
N ASP A 94 -5.35 3.60 -12.80
CA ASP A 94 -6.59 3.13 -12.19
C ASP A 94 -6.36 1.95 -11.24
N GLY A 95 -5.47 1.01 -11.59
CA GLY A 95 -5.13 -0.11 -10.72
C GLY A 95 -4.42 0.32 -9.43
N ASN A 96 -3.53 1.32 -9.50
CA ASN A 96 -2.87 1.89 -8.32
C ASN A 96 -3.85 2.69 -7.46
N GLU A 97 -4.83 3.36 -8.05
CA GLU A 97 -5.87 4.09 -7.33
C GLU A 97 -6.67 3.15 -6.42
N VAL A 98 -7.10 1.98 -6.93
CA VAL A 98 -7.77 0.95 -6.12
C VAL A 98 -6.90 0.50 -4.93
N VAL A 99 -5.60 0.28 -5.17
CA VAL A 99 -4.68 -0.11 -4.09
C VAL A 99 -4.56 1.00 -3.04
N TYR A 100 -4.43 2.26 -3.49
CA TYR A 100 -4.33 3.40 -2.61
C TYR A 100 -5.58 3.54 -1.71
N GLU A 101 -6.78 3.44 -2.30
CA GLU A 101 -8.03 3.54 -1.56
C GLU A 101 -8.15 2.46 -0.47
N GLU A 102 -7.84 1.21 -0.80
CA GLU A 102 -7.89 0.10 0.16
C GLU A 102 -6.84 0.23 1.27
N VAL A 103 -5.63 0.69 0.94
CA VAL A 103 -4.56 0.93 1.93
C VAL A 103 -4.95 2.04 2.90
N ILE A 104 -5.41 3.18 2.38
CA ILE A 104 -5.83 4.31 3.21
C ILE A 104 -7.01 3.92 4.10
N LYS A 105 -7.97 3.14 3.59
CA LYS A 105 -9.07 2.62 4.40
C LYS A 105 -8.57 1.81 5.60
N VAL A 106 -7.69 0.83 5.36
CA VAL A 106 -7.13 -0.01 6.44
C VAL A 106 -6.32 0.83 7.43
N PHE A 107 -5.54 1.81 6.97
CA PHE A 107 -4.79 2.68 7.85
C PHE A 107 -5.69 3.56 8.71
N ASN A 108 -6.75 4.11 8.13
CA ASN A 108 -7.73 4.91 8.86
C ASN A 108 -8.46 4.09 9.93
N GLU A 109 -8.86 2.85 9.60
CA GLU A 109 -9.47 1.91 10.55
C GLU A 109 -8.50 1.54 11.70
N ALA A 110 -7.19 1.46 11.41
CA ALA A 110 -6.15 1.24 12.41
C ALA A 110 -5.72 2.51 13.18
N GLY A 111 -6.32 3.67 12.91
CA GLY A 111 -5.94 4.95 13.51
C GLY A 111 -4.61 5.55 12.99
N LEU A 112 -4.06 5.00 11.90
CA LEU A 112 -2.81 5.42 11.25
C LEU A 112 -3.06 6.43 10.12
N SER A 113 -4.06 7.29 10.29
CA SER A 113 -4.44 8.32 9.31
C SER A 113 -3.31 9.34 9.14
N ALA A 114 -2.80 9.50 7.93
CA ALA A 114 -1.61 10.32 7.67
C ALA A 114 -1.77 11.78 8.13
N ASP A 115 -2.96 12.36 8.01
CA ASP A 115 -3.30 13.72 8.49
C ASP A 115 -3.28 13.85 10.02
N LYS A 116 -3.53 12.75 10.75
CA LYS A 116 -3.54 12.70 12.22
C LYS A 116 -2.17 12.34 12.80
N MET A 117 -1.30 11.73 12.01
CA MET A 117 0.04 11.36 12.45
C MET A 117 0.91 12.61 12.65
N PRO A 118 1.55 12.76 13.84
CA PRO A 118 2.49 13.84 14.07
C PRO A 118 3.69 13.71 13.12
N LEU A 119 4.33 14.84 12.82
CA LEU A 119 5.61 14.81 12.12
C LEU A 119 6.70 14.41 13.12
N ASP A 120 7.56 13.46 12.73
CA ASP A 120 8.71 13.04 13.55
C ASP A 120 9.66 14.22 13.85
N PHE A 121 9.71 15.18 12.91
CA PHE A 121 10.56 16.35 12.97
C PHE A 121 9.77 17.65 12.71
N PRO A 122 10.30 18.80 13.15
CA PRO A 122 9.69 20.09 12.85
C PRO A 122 9.52 20.29 11.35
N HIS A 123 8.40 20.91 10.98
CA HIS A 123 8.21 21.40 9.62
C HIS A 123 9.35 22.36 9.24
N HIS A 124 9.87 22.28 8.01
CA HIS A 124 11.04 23.05 7.57
C HIS A 124 10.89 24.57 7.76
N SER A 125 9.67 25.10 7.65
CA SER A 125 9.40 26.53 7.91
C SER A 125 9.60 26.96 9.37
N LYS A 126 9.70 26.00 10.29
CA LYS A 126 10.00 26.22 11.72
C LYS A 126 11.50 26.06 12.03
N ILE A 127 12.33 25.75 11.03
CA ILE A 127 13.78 25.61 11.19
C ILE A 127 14.43 26.95 10.84
N ASP A 128 15.00 27.61 11.85
CA ASP A 128 15.85 28.78 11.61
C ASP A 128 17.18 28.33 11.01
N HIS A 129 17.50 28.79 9.80
CA HIS A 129 18.76 28.47 9.13
C HIS A 129 20.00 28.95 9.89
N LYS A 130 19.87 29.94 10.79
CA LYS A 130 21.00 30.44 11.60
C LYS A 130 21.23 29.61 12.85
N ASN A 131 20.16 29.06 13.43
CA ASN A 131 20.20 28.28 14.67
C ASN A 131 19.29 27.04 14.53
N PRO A 132 19.59 26.12 13.59
CA PRO A 132 18.71 24.99 13.28
C PRO A 132 18.51 24.06 14.46
N GLU A 133 19.50 23.94 15.35
CA GLU A 133 19.47 23.08 16.53
C GLU A 133 18.29 23.34 17.45
N ILE A 134 17.82 24.59 17.54
CA ILE A 134 16.69 24.97 18.41
C ILE A 134 15.41 24.21 18.03
N ALA A 135 15.19 24.02 16.72
CA ALA A 135 14.01 23.31 16.24
C ALA A 135 14.00 21.83 16.65
N PHE A 136 15.18 21.22 16.78
CA PHE A 136 15.34 19.78 17.08
C PHE A 136 15.51 19.48 18.58
N GLN A 137 15.58 20.49 19.44
CA GLN A 137 15.74 20.30 20.89
C GLN A 137 14.47 19.84 21.62
N GLN A 138 13.29 19.94 20.99
CA GLN A 138 12.00 19.72 21.67
C GLN A 138 11.47 18.27 21.74
N ASN A 139 12.20 17.25 21.25
CA ASN A 139 11.70 15.87 21.23
C ASN A 139 12.64 14.83 21.88
N ILE A 140 13.09 15.10 23.11
CA ILE A 140 13.55 14.00 23.99
C ILE A 140 12.36 13.62 24.88
N CYS A 141 11.69 12.55 24.48
CA CYS A 141 10.73 11.75 25.26
C CYS A 141 9.34 12.35 25.52
N ASP A 142 8.37 11.96 24.68
CA ASP A 142 7.00 11.58 25.11
C ASP A 142 6.52 10.35 24.31
N ALA A 143 7.44 9.44 23.96
CA ALA A 143 7.07 8.10 23.51
C ALA A 143 6.79 7.22 24.75
N SER A 144 5.70 7.52 25.45
CA SER A 144 5.06 6.51 26.31
C SER A 144 4.09 5.72 25.42
N LEU A 145 4.55 4.56 24.96
CA LEU A 145 3.67 3.46 24.57
C LEU A 145 3.03 2.85 25.81
#